data_AF-A0A937NHT9-F1
#
_entry.id   AF-A0A937NHT9-F1
#
_cell.length_a   1.000
_cell.length_b   1.000
_cell.length_c   1.000
_cell.angle_alpha   90.00
_cell.angle_beta   90.00
_cell.angle_gamma   90.00
#
_symmetry.space_group_name_H-M   'P 1'
#
loop_
_entity.id
_entity.type
_entity.pdbx_description
1 polymer ?
#
loop_
_entity_poly.entity_id
_entity_poly.type
_entity_poly.pdbx_seq_one_letter_code
_entity_poly.pdbx_strand_id
1 'polypeptide(L)'
;MIETFLCPNCGEENLMGYRFCGACGMKLAAGMQQSEKACSKCGAQNQPDYKFCGSCGVGLDNSCPNCGAVVPDDSRYCPNCAYLCGDGRHEV
;
A
#
# COMPACT_ATOMS: atom_id res chain seq x y z
N MET A 1 -22.59 10.50 11.05
CA MET A 1 -22.37 9.57 12.18
C MET A 1 -20.91 9.17 12.16
N ILE A 2 -20.25 9.21 13.30
CA ILE A 2 -18.90 8.66 13.46
C ILE A 2 -19.04 7.19 13.86
N GLU A 3 -18.33 6.30 13.19
CA GLU A 3 -18.40 4.85 13.48
C GLU A 3 -17.23 4.47 14.40
N THR A 4 -17.55 3.83 15.52
CA THR A 4 -16.60 3.44 16.57
C THR A 4 -16.63 1.93 16.83
N PHE A 5 -15.57 1.41 17.42
CA PHE A 5 -15.48 0.03 17.90
C PHE A 5 -14.63 -0.04 19.17
N LEU A 6 -14.82 -1.08 19.99
CA LEU A 6 -14.07 -1.28 21.23
C LEU A 6 -12.77 -2.04 20.97
N CYS A 7 -11.67 -1.59 21.56
CA CYS A 7 -10.39 -2.26 21.51
C CYS A 7 -10.50 -3.65 22.18
N PRO A 8 -10.14 -4.75 21.50
CA PRO A 8 -10.28 -6.10 22.04
C PRO A 8 -9.30 -6.40 23.19
N ASN A 9 -8.29 -5.55 23.40
CA ASN A 9 -7.29 -5.72 24.45
C ASN A 9 -7.58 -4.93 25.72
N CYS A 10 -8.07 -3.69 25.59
CA CYS A 10 -8.27 -2.80 26.75
C CYS A 10 -9.68 -2.22 26.87
N GLY A 11 -10.56 -2.47 25.91
CA GLY A 11 -11.95 -1.97 25.92
C GLY A 11 -12.12 -0.51 25.52
N GLU A 12 -11.06 0.21 25.15
CA GLU A 12 -11.14 1.62 24.72
C GLU A 12 -11.96 1.77 23.44
N GLU A 13 -12.84 2.78 23.39
CA GLU A 13 -13.56 3.13 22.17
C GLU A 13 -12.62 3.83 21.17
N ASN A 14 -12.50 3.29 19.96
CA ASN A 14 -11.68 3.85 18.90
C ASN A 14 -12.54 4.08 17.65
N LEU A 15 -12.19 5.10 16.87
CA LEU A 15 -12.85 5.37 15.59
C LEU A 15 -12.41 4.34 14.54
N MET A 16 -13.35 3.93 13.68
CA MET A 16 -13.03 3.17 12.47
C MET A 16 -11.99 3.94 11.64
N GLY A 17 -10.95 3.25 11.15
CA GLY A 17 -9.79 3.87 10.49
C GLY A 17 -8.55 4.07 11.38
N TYR A 18 -8.64 3.93 12.71
CA TYR A 18 -7.47 4.04 13.59
C TYR A 18 -6.57 2.81 13.48
N ARG A 19 -5.27 3.03 13.20
CA ARG A 19 -4.27 1.95 13.08
C ARG A 19 -3.85 1.36 14.43
N PHE A 20 -3.93 2.14 15.50
CA PHE A 20 -3.53 1.77 16.85
C PHE A 20 -4.53 2.29 17.88
N CYS A 21 -4.67 1.58 19.00
CA CYS A 21 -5.46 2.01 20.14
C CYS A 21 -4.83 3.23 20.80
N GLY A 22 -5.60 4.31 20.95
CA GLY A 22 -5.15 5.55 21.60
C GLY A 22 -4.79 5.38 23.07
N ALA A 23 -5.33 4.36 23.75
CA ALA A 23 -5.08 4.09 25.16
C ALA A 23 -3.95 3.08 25.41
N CYS A 24 -3.99 1.91 24.75
CA CYS A 24 -3.04 0.82 25.04
C CYS A 24 -2.01 0.56 23.94
N GLY A 25 -2.08 1.24 22.80
CA GLY A 25 -1.13 1.10 21.69
C GLY A 25 -1.25 -0.19 20.87
N MET A 26 -2.21 -1.08 21.16
CA MET A 26 -2.46 -2.26 20.34
C MET A 26 -2.80 -1.87 18.89
N LYS A 27 -2.22 -2.58 17.91
CA LYS A 27 -2.63 -2.47 16.49
C LYS A 27 -4.08 -2.91 16.32
N LEU A 28 -4.91 -2.06 15.71
CA LEU A 28 -6.31 -2.35 15.48
C LEU A 28 -6.52 -2.75 14.01
N ALA A 29 -7.12 -3.92 13.77
CA ALA A 29 -7.39 -4.41 12.42
C ALA A 29 -8.47 -3.59 11.69
N ALA A 30 -9.42 -3.01 12.45
CA ALA A 30 -10.53 -2.23 11.91
C ALA A 30 -10.12 -0.85 11.35
N GLY A 31 -8.83 -0.50 11.42
CA GLY A 31 -8.29 0.74 10.85
C GLY A 31 -7.89 0.65 9.38
N MET A 32 -7.90 -0.54 8.79
CA MET A 32 -7.28 -0.79 7.48
C MET A 32 -8.34 -1.12 6.43
N GLN A 33 -9.10 -0.10 6.02
CA GLN A 33 -9.58 -0.02 4.62
C GLN A 33 -8.34 0.24 3.74
N GLN A 34 -7.44 -0.74 3.70
CA GLN A 34 -6.25 -0.71 2.88
C GLN A 34 -6.68 -1.24 1.53
N SER A 35 -6.75 -0.35 0.53
CA SER A 35 -7.04 -0.72 -0.85
C SER A 35 -6.03 -1.78 -1.28
N GLU A 36 -6.47 -3.02 -1.31
CA GLU A 36 -5.64 -4.15 -1.73
C GLU A 36 -5.25 -3.93 -3.20
N LYS A 37 -3.99 -4.21 -3.53
CA LYS A 37 -3.55 -4.17 -4.92
C LYS A 37 -3.66 -5.54 -5.55
N ALA A 38 -4.43 -5.61 -6.63
CA ALA A 38 -4.49 -6.80 -7.45
C ALA A 38 -3.19 -6.96 -8.23
N CYS A 39 -2.63 -8.17 -8.22
CA CYS A 39 -1.47 -8.51 -9.02
C CYS A 39 -1.85 -8.54 -10.51
N SER A 40 -1.22 -7.69 -11.33
CA SER A 40 -1.48 -7.66 -12.79
C SER A 40 -1.12 -8.96 -13.51
N LYS A 41 -0.29 -9.83 -12.91
CA LYS A 41 0.15 -11.10 -13.51
C LYS A 41 -0.73 -12.30 -13.13
N CYS A 42 -1.23 -12.37 -11.91
CA CYS A 42 -1.98 -13.53 -11.41
C CYS A 42 -3.33 -13.22 -10.76
N GLY A 43 -3.69 -11.95 -10.62
CA GLY A 43 -4.95 -11.51 -10.03
C GLY A 43 -5.03 -11.57 -8.50
N ALA A 44 -4.00 -12.08 -7.80
CA ALA A 44 -4.02 -12.16 -6.35
C ALA A 44 -4.14 -10.76 -5.70
N GLN A 45 -4.99 -10.64 -4.68
CA GLN A 45 -5.05 -9.45 -3.83
C GLN A 45 -3.85 -9.44 -2.88
N ASN A 46 -3.12 -8.33 -2.85
CA ASN A 46 -1.98 -8.12 -1.98
C ASN A 46 -2.21 -6.88 -1.13
N GLN A 47 -1.65 -6.87 0.08
CA GLN A 47 -1.68 -5.66 0.91
C GLN A 47 -0.99 -4.50 0.19
N PRO A 48 -1.42 -3.25 0.41
CA PRO A 48 -0.85 -2.08 -0.25
C PRO A 48 0.65 -1.94 0.01
N ASP A 49 1.14 -2.38 1.17
CA ASP A 49 2.55 -2.30 1.54
C ASP A 49 3.46 -3.38 0.86
N TYR A 50 2.90 -4.35 0.14
CA TYR A 50 3.68 -5.46 -0.46
C TYR A 50 4.47 -5.03 -1.70
N LYS A 51 5.80 -5.17 -1.72
CA LYS A 51 6.60 -4.87 -2.93
C LYS A 51 6.47 -5.92 -4.05
N PHE A 52 6.20 -7.16 -3.65
CA PHE A 52 6.07 -8.32 -4.53
C PHE A 52 4.77 -9.07 -4.24
N CYS A 53 4.24 -9.75 -5.25
CA CYS A 53 3.08 -10.61 -5.11
C CYS A 53 3.41 -11.80 -4.19
N GLY A 54 2.67 -11.94 -3.10
CA GLY A 54 2.82 -13.09 -2.17
C GLY A 54 2.47 -14.44 -2.81
N SER A 55 1.75 -14.44 -3.94
CA SER A 55 1.37 -15.65 -4.66
C SER A 55 2.33 -16.01 -5.80
N CYS A 56 2.83 -15.04 -6.56
CA CYS A 56 3.61 -15.33 -7.77
C CYS A 56 4.97 -14.60 -7.85
N GLY A 57 5.32 -13.79 -6.87
CA GLY A 57 6.63 -13.12 -6.76
C GLY A 57 6.86 -11.93 -7.70
N VAL A 58 5.91 -11.56 -8.57
CA VAL A 58 6.08 -10.41 -9.47
C VAL A 58 6.10 -9.10 -8.67
N GLY A 59 6.91 -8.14 -9.10
CA GLY A 59 6.89 -6.79 -8.53
C GLY A 59 5.53 -6.14 -8.71
N LEU A 60 5.02 -5.52 -7.65
CA LEU A 60 3.72 -4.84 -7.66
C LEU A 60 3.84 -3.31 -7.73
N ASP A 61 5.04 -2.78 -7.50
CA ASP A 61 5.38 -1.36 -7.63
C ASP A 61 6.16 -1.12 -8.92
N ASN A 62 5.96 0.04 -9.55
CA ASN A 62 6.80 0.50 -10.66
C ASN A 62 8.23 0.73 -10.17
N SER A 63 9.15 -0.11 -10.60
CA SER A 63 10.56 -0.06 -10.20
C SER A 63 11.44 0.28 -11.39
N CYS A 64 12.42 1.17 -11.18
CA CYS A 64 13.35 1.59 -12.21
C CYS A 64 14.16 0.39 -12.71
N PRO A 65 14.21 0.10 -14.03
CA PRO A 65 14.99 -1.01 -14.56
C PRO A 65 16.51 -0.79 -14.47
N ASN A 66 16.96 0.46 -14.32
CA ASN A 66 18.38 0.80 -14.21
C ASN A 66 18.94 0.63 -12.79
N CYS A 67 18.17 1.01 -11.75
CA CYS A 67 18.67 1.00 -10.37
C CYS A 67 17.77 0.31 -9.34
N GLY A 68 16.58 -0.15 -9.72
CA GLY A 68 15.65 -0.86 -8.83
C GLY A 68 14.88 0.04 -7.84
N ALA A 69 15.09 1.36 -7.85
CA ALA A 69 14.32 2.27 -7.02
C ALA A 69 12.84 2.32 -7.44
N VAL A 70 11.92 2.44 -6.48
CA VAL A 70 10.51 2.68 -6.78
C VAL A 70 10.37 4.03 -7.48
N VAL A 71 9.72 4.03 -8.64
CA VAL A 71 9.44 5.21 -9.45
C VAL A 71 7.96 5.54 -9.30
N PRO A 72 7.60 6.75 -8.85
CA PRO A 72 6.19 7.17 -8.80
C PRO A 72 5.54 7.08 -10.18
N ASP A 73 4.25 6.73 -10.25
CA ASP A 73 3.51 6.61 -11.51
C ASP A 73 3.50 7.89 -12.38
N ASP A 74 3.58 9.07 -11.75
CA ASP A 74 3.65 10.37 -12.45
C ASP A 74 5.07 10.73 -12.92
N SER A 75 6.09 9.97 -12.51
CA SER A 75 7.49 10.28 -12.80
C SER A 75 7.96 9.63 -14.10
N ARG A 76 8.27 10.47 -15.10
CA ARG A 76 8.95 10.02 -16.33
C ARG A 76 10.39 9.58 -16.08
N TYR A 77 11.05 10.16 -15.09
CA TYR A 77 12.45 9.90 -14.75
C TYR A 77 12.55 9.30 -13.34
N CYS A 78 13.49 8.39 -13.16
CA CYS A 78 13.79 7.83 -11.85
C CYS A 78 14.38 8.93 -10.94
N PRO A 79 13.79 9.20 -9.76
CA PRO A 79 14.31 10.22 -8.85
C PRO A 79 15.67 9.87 -8.22
N ASN A 80 16.09 8.60 -8.32
CA ASN A 80 17.36 8.13 -7.77
C ASN A 80 18.52 8.21 -8.78
N CYS A 81 18.29 7.77 -10.03
CA CYS A 81 19.36 7.66 -11.03
C CYS A 81 19.13 8.47 -12.32
N ALA A 82 18.04 9.24 -12.41
CA ALA A 82 17.63 10.02 -13.58
C ALA A 82 17.34 9.20 -14.86
N TYR A 83 17.30 7.86 -14.79
CA TYR A 83 16.94 7.02 -15.93
C TYR A 83 15.48 7.24 -16.36
N LEU A 84 15.22 7.29 -17.66
CA LEU A 84 13.87 7.43 -18.22
C LEU A 84 13.07 6.14 -18.01
N CYS A 85 12.06 6.17 -17.15
CA CYS A 85 11.25 4.99 -16.79
C CYS A 85 9.85 4.99 -17.44
N GLY A 86 9.37 6.14 -17.93
CA GLY A 86 8.04 6.27 -18.51
C GLY A 86 8.02 6.18 -20.04
N ASP A 87 7.55 5.07 -20.59
CA ASP A 87 6.96 5.01 -21.93
C ASP A 87 5.48 5.41 -21.83
N GLY A 88 5.21 6.69 -22.06
CA GLY A 88 3.94 7.35 -21.71
C GLY A 88 2.65 6.65 -22.16
N ARG A 89 1.93 6.05 -21.20
CA ARG A 89 0.48 5.83 -21.28
C ARG A 89 -0.20 6.25 -19.99
N HIS A 90 -0.27 7.56 -19.78
CA HIS A 90 -1.44 8.18 -19.16
C HIS A 90 -1.99 9.17 -20.17
N GLU A 91 -2.77 8.62 -21.10
CA GLU A 91 -3.63 9.36 -21.99
C GLU A 91 -4.88 9.78 -21.20
N VAL A 92 -5.05 11.10 -21.02
CA VAL A 92 -6.28 11.76 -20.56
C VAL A 92 -7.05 12.30 -21.74
#